data_AF-A0A455QY75-F1
#
_entry.id   AF-A0A455QY75-F1
#
_cell.length_a   1.000
_cell.length_b   1.000
_cell.length_c   1.000
_cell.angle_alpha   90.00
_cell.angle_beta   90.00
_cell.angle_gamma   90.00
#
_symmetry.space_group_name_H-M   'P 1'
#
loop_
_entity.id
_entity.type
_entity.pdbx_description
1 polymer ?
#
loop_
_entity_poly.entity_id
_entity_poly.type
_entity_poly.pdbx_seq_one_letter_code
_entity_poly.pdbx_strand_id
1 'polypeptide(L)'
;MQNLLFNNLSINYIFIHCFINDYKEINKNNNEYKEFFKFIYSLTLQKPLFTGYKLNKDKLSLFKITLFNKNKINNFLSFLFIDVLKYNFDKNLKNIKFFKFNKFLDFNIFINNNKLNFFSDKYNLKCDINFRNIYFNIILKFNKSINNKFKLYYLIKNNFKIKKL
;
A
#
# COMPACT_ATOMS: atom_id res chain seq x y z
N MET A 1 -20.07 -6.59 0.49
CA MET A 1 -18.67 -6.36 0.97
C MET A 1 -18.49 -5.03 1.69
N GLN A 2 -19.10 -3.92 1.24
CA GLN A 2 -18.98 -2.61 1.92
C GLN A 2 -19.58 -2.57 3.34
N ASN A 3 -20.67 -3.28 3.60
CA ASN A 3 -21.36 -3.22 4.91
C ASN A 3 -20.62 -3.91 6.08
N LEU A 4 -19.62 -4.76 5.82
CA LEU A 4 -18.91 -5.54 6.86
C LEU A 4 -17.69 -4.83 7.45
N LEU A 5 -17.18 -3.77 6.81
CA LEU A 5 -15.99 -3.04 7.27
C LEU A 5 -16.31 -1.77 8.08
N PHE A 6 -17.54 -1.24 8.04
CA PHE A 6 -17.77 0.16 8.41
C PHE A 6 -18.74 0.43 9.56
N ASN A 7 -19.52 -0.54 10.05
CA ASN A 7 -20.60 -0.16 10.97
C ASN A 7 -20.19 0.10 12.42
N ASN A 8 -18.94 -0.12 12.82
CA ASN A 8 -18.44 0.33 14.14
C ASN A 8 -16.91 0.58 14.24
N LEU A 9 -16.15 0.39 13.16
CA LEU A 9 -14.69 0.57 13.13
C LEU A 9 -14.32 1.65 12.12
N SER A 10 -14.24 2.90 12.57
CA SER A 10 -13.75 3.99 11.74
C SER A 10 -12.22 3.98 11.72
N ILE A 11 -11.64 3.79 10.53
CA ILE A 11 -10.24 4.09 10.27
C ILE A 11 -10.08 5.60 10.49
N ASN A 12 -9.19 5.96 11.41
CA ASN A 12 -8.85 7.36 11.70
C ASN A 12 -8.01 7.94 10.57
N TYR A 13 -6.89 7.26 10.27
CA TYR A 13 -6.01 7.63 9.17
C TYR A 13 -5.25 6.43 8.63
N ILE A 14 -4.70 6.60 7.43
CA ILE A 14 -3.80 5.65 6.80
C ILE A 14 -2.43 6.31 6.67
N PHE A 15 -1.39 5.63 7.15
CA PHE A 15 -0.02 6.02 6.89
C PHE A 15 0.59 5.09 5.84
N ILE A 16 1.18 5.66 4.81
CA ILE A 16 1.82 4.92 3.72
C ILE A 16 3.27 5.35 3.67
N HIS A 17 4.16 4.38 3.82
CA HIS A 17 5.59 4.58 3.66
C HIS A 17 6.08 3.81 2.43
N CYS A 18 6.66 4.56 1.49
CA CYS A 18 7.19 4.03 0.25
C CYS A 18 8.72 4.01 0.34
N PHE A 19 9.32 2.87 0.01
CA PHE A 19 10.77 2.73 -0.09
C PHE A 19 11.15 2.00 -1.36
N ILE A 20 12.36 2.29 -1.82
CA ILE A 20 12.94 1.68 -3.01
C ILE A 20 14.22 0.94 -2.60
N ASN A 21 14.37 -0.29 -3.05
CA ASN A 21 15.62 -1.04 -2.95
C ASN A 21 16.45 -0.86 -4.22
N ASP A 22 17.75 -1.12 -4.13
CA ASP A 22 18.75 -1.04 -5.20
C ASP A 22 18.62 0.26 -6.00
N TYR A 23 18.43 1.36 -5.28
CA TYR A 23 18.22 2.68 -5.87
C TYR A 23 19.54 3.25 -6.40
N LYS A 24 19.50 3.84 -7.59
CA LYS A 24 20.53 4.78 -8.05
C LYS A 24 20.28 6.14 -7.41
N GLU A 25 21.17 7.11 -7.56
CA GLU A 25 20.96 8.45 -7.01
C GLU A 25 19.62 9.07 -7.47
N ILE A 26 18.65 9.14 -6.56
CA ILE A 26 17.34 9.76 -6.78
C ILE A 26 17.33 11.12 -6.07
N ASN A 27 17.18 12.18 -6.84
CA ASN A 27 16.95 13.53 -6.36
C ASN A 27 15.61 14.08 -6.92
N LYS A 28 15.12 15.21 -6.39
CA LYS A 28 13.83 15.80 -6.80
C LYS A 28 13.77 16.21 -8.28
N ASN A 29 14.91 16.38 -8.93
CA ASN A 29 15.01 16.77 -10.33
C ASN A 29 15.05 15.56 -11.28
N ASN A 30 15.32 14.37 -10.75
CA ASN A 30 15.35 13.11 -11.49
C ASN A 30 13.95 12.79 -12.06
N ASN A 31 13.89 12.37 -13.32
CA ASN A 31 12.65 11.95 -13.98
C ASN A 31 11.99 10.78 -13.25
N GLU A 32 12.76 9.83 -12.72
CA GLU A 32 12.24 8.71 -11.93
C GLU A 32 11.47 9.21 -10.70
N TYR A 33 12.02 10.20 -10.00
CA TYR A 33 11.34 10.81 -8.86
C TYR A 33 10.00 11.43 -9.27
N LYS A 34 9.96 12.17 -10.39
CA LYS A 34 8.74 12.83 -10.88
C LYS A 34 7.66 11.81 -11.26
N GLU A 35 8.03 10.71 -11.91
CA GLU A 35 7.10 9.65 -12.26
C GLU A 35 6.59 8.91 -11.02
N PHE A 36 7.46 8.58 -10.07
CA PHE A 36 7.03 8.01 -8.79
C PHE A 36 6.11 8.97 -8.03
N PHE A 37 6.42 10.26 -8.02
CA PHE A 37 5.59 11.27 -7.38
C PHE A 37 4.19 11.31 -8.00
N LYS A 38 4.09 11.40 -9.33
CA LYS A 38 2.80 11.41 -10.06
C LYS A 38 1.99 10.17 -9.78
N PHE A 39 2.64 9.01 -9.82
CA PHE A 39 2.02 7.72 -9.54
C PHE A 39 1.48 7.62 -8.11
N ILE A 40 2.28 7.99 -7.10
CA ILE A 40 1.81 7.97 -5.70
C ILE A 40 0.68 8.99 -5.49
N TYR A 41 0.77 10.15 -6.14
CA TYR A 41 -0.28 11.16 -6.08
C TYR A 41 -1.59 10.65 -6.69
N SER A 42 -1.55 9.99 -7.86
CA SER A 42 -2.75 9.45 -8.49
C SER A 42 -3.40 8.34 -7.65
N LEU A 43 -2.60 7.50 -7.00
CA LEU A 43 -3.09 6.44 -6.12
C LEU A 43 -3.76 6.97 -4.84
N THR A 44 -3.18 8.01 -4.24
CA THR A 44 -3.55 8.44 -2.89
C THR A 44 -4.40 9.71 -2.87
N LEU A 45 -4.48 10.41 -4.01
CA LEU A 45 -5.04 11.76 -4.14
C LEU A 45 -4.46 12.73 -3.09
N GLN A 46 -3.22 12.47 -2.65
CA GLN A 46 -2.53 13.20 -1.60
C GLN A 46 -1.10 13.47 -2.04
N LYS A 47 -0.66 14.72 -1.89
CA LYS A 47 0.71 15.12 -2.21
C LYS A 47 1.69 14.31 -1.33
N PRO A 48 2.54 13.45 -1.90
CA PRO A 48 3.50 12.69 -1.11
C PRO A 48 4.62 13.60 -0.61
N LEU A 49 5.04 13.38 0.64
CA LEU A 49 6.21 14.05 1.21
C LEU A 49 7.46 13.26 0.83
N PHE A 50 8.35 13.87 0.06
CA PHE A 50 9.67 13.28 -0.20
C PHE A 50 10.51 13.28 1.07
N THR A 51 11.09 12.12 1.38
CA THR A 51 11.95 11.93 2.54
C THR A 51 13.43 11.86 2.19
N GLY A 52 13.79 11.14 1.12
CA GLY A 52 15.17 11.05 0.64
C GLY A 52 16.17 10.45 1.63
N TYR A 53 15.70 9.78 2.68
CA TYR A 53 16.56 9.25 3.75
C TYR A 53 17.08 7.87 3.38
N LYS A 54 18.41 7.70 3.36
CA LYS A 54 19.07 6.41 3.13
C LYS A 54 18.87 5.53 4.35
N LEU A 55 18.09 4.45 4.22
CA LEU A 55 17.89 3.47 5.28
C LEU A 55 19.12 2.55 5.41
N ASN A 56 19.73 2.19 4.28
CA ASN A 56 21.03 1.54 4.19
C ASN A 56 21.61 1.78 2.78
N LYS A 57 22.75 1.13 2.45
CA LYS A 57 23.42 1.28 1.14
C LYS A 57 22.51 0.97 -0.06
N ASP A 58 21.58 0.04 0.10
CA ASP A 58 20.74 -0.46 -0.98
C ASP A 58 19.28 -0.01 -0.84
N LYS A 59 18.93 0.79 0.18
CA LYS A 59 17.52 1.09 0.49
C LYS A 59 17.32 2.57 0.81
N LEU A 60 16.40 3.19 0.07
CA LEU A 60 16.01 4.59 0.24
C LEU A 60 14.56 4.69 0.68
N SER A 61 14.32 5.46 1.76
CA SER A 61 13.00 5.97 2.08
C SER A 61 12.65 7.06 1.07
N LEU A 62 11.64 6.81 0.24
CA LEU A 62 11.29 7.70 -0.86
C LEU A 62 10.21 8.68 -0.41
N PHE A 63 9.01 8.18 -0.11
CA PHE A 63 7.85 9.00 0.22
C PHE A 63 7.16 8.58 1.51
N LYS A 64 6.61 9.57 2.21
CA LYS A 64 5.62 9.38 3.28
C LYS A 64 4.31 10.05 2.88
N ILE A 65 3.20 9.38 3.12
CA ILE A 65 1.85 9.87 2.84
C ILE A 65 0.96 9.57 4.04
N THR A 66 0.15 10.54 4.45
CA THR A 66 -0.87 10.35 5.48
C THR A 66 -2.23 10.76 4.94
N LEU A 67 -3.21 9.88 5.05
CA LEU A 67 -4.59 10.09 4.59
C LEU A 67 -5.50 10.23 5.81
N PHE A 68 -6.06 11.42 6.01
CA PHE A 68 -7.03 11.71 7.09
C PHE A 68 -8.46 11.88 6.58
N ASN A 69 -8.63 12.25 5.31
CA ASN A 69 -9.94 12.50 4.73
C ASN A 69 -10.65 11.16 4.42
N LYS A 70 -11.87 10.98 4.92
CA LYS A 70 -12.67 9.76 4.73
C LYS A 70 -12.83 9.36 3.26
N ASN A 71 -13.04 10.32 2.36
CA ASN A 71 -13.14 10.05 0.92
C ASN A 71 -11.81 9.52 0.35
N LYS A 72 -10.69 10.17 0.68
CA LYS A 72 -9.35 9.70 0.25
C LYS A 72 -9.01 8.31 0.82
N ILE A 73 -9.35 8.06 2.09
CA ILE A 73 -9.20 6.76 2.74
C ILE A 73 -10.00 5.71 1.97
N ASN A 74 -11.29 5.96 1.71
CA ASN A 74 -12.16 5.02 1.02
C ASN A 74 -11.68 4.72 -0.40
N ASN A 75 -11.27 5.75 -1.15
CA ASN A 75 -10.73 5.58 -2.51
C ASN A 75 -9.45 4.74 -2.50
N PHE A 76 -8.53 5.02 -1.57
CA PHE A 76 -7.30 4.26 -1.44
C PHE A 76 -7.55 2.80 -1.03
N LEU A 77 -8.48 2.55 -0.10
CA LEU A 77 -8.84 1.19 0.30
C LEU A 77 -9.54 0.43 -0.82
N SER A 78 -10.41 1.08 -1.58
CA SER A 78 -11.05 0.49 -2.76
C SER A 78 -9.99 0.04 -3.76
N PHE A 79 -9.05 0.93 -4.10
CA PHE A 79 -7.90 0.60 -4.92
C PHE A 79 -7.10 -0.58 -4.36
N LEU A 80 -6.72 -0.53 -3.07
CA LEU A 80 -5.90 -1.58 -2.44
C LEU A 80 -6.59 -2.95 -2.48
N PHE A 81 -7.87 -3.02 -2.12
CA PHE A 81 -8.59 -4.30 -1.99
C PHE A 81 -9.15 -4.83 -3.30
N ILE A 82 -9.66 -3.96 -4.17
CA ILE A 82 -10.28 -4.37 -5.43
C ILE A 82 -9.24 -4.55 -6.51
N ASP A 83 -8.25 -3.66 -6.60
CA ASP A 83 -7.31 -3.69 -7.71
C ASP A 83 -6.07 -4.50 -7.38
N VAL A 84 -5.40 -4.14 -6.28
CA VAL A 84 -4.11 -4.75 -5.94
C VAL A 84 -4.32 -6.18 -5.47
N LEU A 85 -5.22 -6.41 -4.51
CA LEU A 85 -5.38 -7.74 -3.93
C LEU A 85 -6.07 -8.73 -4.86
N LYS A 86 -7.07 -8.30 -5.65
CA LYS A 86 -7.70 -9.16 -6.67
C LYS A 86 -6.68 -9.59 -7.73
N TYR A 87 -5.91 -8.65 -8.28
CA TYR A 87 -4.88 -8.99 -9.27
C TYR A 87 -3.87 -9.99 -8.72
N ASN A 88 -3.43 -9.82 -7.46
CA ASN A 88 -2.50 -10.74 -6.84
C ASN A 88 -3.10 -12.11 -6.55
N PHE A 89 -4.39 -12.17 -6.22
CA PHE A 89 -5.11 -13.43 -6.07
C PHE A 89 -5.24 -14.18 -7.40
N ASP A 90 -5.73 -13.51 -8.45
CA ASP A 90 -5.97 -14.09 -9.77
C ASP A 90 -4.68 -14.68 -10.39
N LYS A 91 -3.52 -14.08 -10.07
CA LYS A 91 -2.19 -14.54 -10.51
C LYS A 91 -1.43 -15.39 -9.48
N ASN A 92 -2.05 -15.74 -8.34
CA ASN A 92 -1.45 -16.52 -7.25
C ASN A 92 -0.09 -15.98 -6.73
N LEU A 93 -0.03 -14.67 -6.53
CA LEU A 93 1.20 -13.95 -6.20
C LEU A 93 1.38 -13.81 -4.69
N LYS A 94 2.55 -14.25 -4.18
CA LYS A 94 2.95 -14.14 -2.77
C LYS A 94 3.74 -12.86 -2.48
N ASN A 95 3.27 -11.72 -2.97
CA ASN A 95 3.96 -10.43 -2.90
C ASN A 95 3.31 -9.45 -1.90
N ILE A 96 2.16 -9.78 -1.34
CA ILE A 96 1.52 -9.01 -0.26
C ILE A 96 1.57 -9.82 1.02
N LYS A 97 2.09 -9.20 2.08
CA LYS A 97 2.13 -9.74 3.43
C LYS A 97 1.24 -8.90 4.33
N PHE A 98 0.26 -9.55 4.94
CA PHE A 98 -0.53 -8.96 6.01
C PHE A 98 0.15 -9.26 7.33
N PHE A 99 0.70 -8.24 7.98
CA PHE A 99 1.28 -8.37 9.29
C PHE A 99 0.18 -8.24 10.36
N LYS A 100 0.29 -9.03 11.43
CA LYS A 100 -0.62 -8.95 12.57
C LYS A 100 -0.61 -7.54 13.18
N PHE A 101 -1.70 -7.24 13.87
CA PHE A 101 -1.84 -6.05 14.70
C PHE A 101 -0.59 -5.84 15.57
N ASN A 102 0.06 -4.68 15.46
CA ASN A 102 1.18 -4.36 16.35
C ASN A 102 0.67 -4.12 17.79
N LYS A 103 1.58 -3.84 18.72
CA LYS A 103 1.22 -3.54 20.13
C LYS A 103 0.22 -2.37 20.28
N PHE A 104 0.13 -1.51 19.27
CA PHE A 104 -0.78 -0.35 19.22
C PHE A 104 -2.08 -0.62 18.46
N LEU A 105 -2.34 -1.88 18.07
CA LEU A 105 -3.55 -2.28 17.36
C LEU A 105 -3.67 -1.69 15.95
N ASP A 106 -2.53 -1.40 15.33
CA ASP A 106 -2.47 -0.97 13.94
C ASP A 106 -2.44 -2.17 13.00
N PHE A 107 -3.20 -2.10 11.91
CA PHE A 107 -3.13 -3.13 10.87
C PHE A 107 -2.06 -2.76 9.84
N ASN A 108 -1.07 -3.62 9.67
CA ASN A 108 0.07 -3.38 8.79
C ASN A 108 -0.02 -4.26 7.55
N ILE A 109 0.08 -3.65 6.38
CA ILE A 109 0.09 -4.33 5.08
C ILE A 109 1.40 -3.98 4.40
N PHE A 110 2.12 -5.00 3.98
CA PHE A 110 3.34 -4.83 3.22
C PHE A 110 3.16 -5.35 1.80
N ILE A 111 3.46 -4.51 0.83
CA ILE A 111 3.39 -4.83 -0.59
C ILE A 111 4.81 -4.78 -1.14
N ASN A 112 5.24 -5.90 -1.70
CA ASN A 112 6.52 -6.04 -2.39
C ASN A 112 6.28 -6.02 -3.89
N ASN A 113 6.73 -4.98 -4.58
CA ASN A 113 6.56 -4.90 -6.02
C ASN A 113 7.65 -5.65 -6.81
N ASN A 114 8.68 -6.22 -6.17
CA ASN A 114 9.81 -6.87 -6.87
C ASN A 114 9.40 -8.10 -7.66
N LYS A 115 8.29 -8.74 -7.26
CA LYS A 115 7.84 -9.96 -7.91
C LYS A 115 6.94 -9.71 -9.12
N LEU A 116 6.28 -8.56 -9.20
CA LEU A 116 5.53 -8.17 -10.40
C LEU A 116 5.44 -6.67 -10.53
N ASN A 117 5.59 -6.21 -11.77
CA ASN A 117 5.27 -4.87 -12.24
C ASN A 117 3.75 -4.60 -12.18
N PHE A 118 3.06 -4.88 -11.08
CA PHE A 118 1.61 -4.67 -10.97
C PHE A 118 1.21 -3.27 -11.47
N PHE A 119 1.98 -2.26 -11.07
CA PHE A 119 1.75 -0.89 -11.48
C PHE A 119 2.11 -0.64 -12.95
N SER A 120 3.23 -1.17 -13.45
CA SER A 120 3.59 -0.96 -14.86
C SER A 120 2.62 -1.70 -15.79
N ASP A 121 2.21 -2.92 -15.44
CA ASP A 121 1.27 -3.74 -16.20
C ASP A 121 -0.14 -3.12 -16.19
N LYS A 122 -0.64 -2.69 -15.03
CA LYS A 122 -2.00 -2.13 -14.90
C LYS A 122 -2.13 -0.76 -15.56
N TYR A 123 -1.10 0.09 -15.43
CA TYR A 123 -1.15 1.48 -15.89
C TYR A 123 -0.40 1.71 -17.20
N ASN A 124 0.03 0.64 -17.87
CA ASN A 124 0.77 0.66 -19.14
C ASN A 124 1.94 1.66 -19.11
N LEU A 125 2.69 1.69 -18.00
CA LEU A 125 3.79 2.61 -17.82
C LEU A 125 4.96 2.15 -18.71
N LYS A 126 5.23 2.88 -19.80
CA LYS A 126 6.29 2.60 -20.80
C LYS A 126 7.72 2.85 -20.31
N CYS A 127 8.01 2.59 -19.05
CA CYS A 127 9.23 3.10 -18.44
C CYS A 127 10.17 1.98 -17.99
N ASP A 128 11.44 2.09 -18.39
CA ASP A 128 12.64 1.45 -17.82
C ASP A 128 12.85 1.75 -16.31
N ILE A 129 11.88 2.40 -15.69
CA ILE A 129 11.89 2.79 -14.29
C ILE A 129 11.82 1.53 -13.43
N ASN A 130 12.70 1.49 -12.42
CA ASN A 130 12.87 0.41 -11.46
C ASN A 130 11.69 0.27 -10.47
N PHE A 131 10.44 0.40 -10.94
CA PHE A 131 9.20 0.19 -10.17
C PHE A 131 9.19 -1.18 -9.50
N ARG A 132 9.86 -2.17 -10.09
CA ARG A 132 10.09 -3.49 -9.49
C ARG A 132 10.59 -3.33 -8.06
N ASN A 133 11.51 -2.42 -7.78
CA ASN A 133 12.13 -2.34 -6.47
C ASN A 133 11.39 -1.45 -5.47
N ILE A 134 10.16 -1.04 -5.77
CA ILE A 134 9.34 -0.28 -4.83
C ILE A 134 8.60 -1.20 -3.88
N TYR A 135 8.54 -0.78 -2.63
CA TYR A 135 7.79 -1.44 -1.60
C TYR A 135 6.95 -0.42 -0.83
N PHE A 136 5.83 -0.92 -0.31
CA PHE A 136 4.91 -0.16 0.51
C PHE A 136 4.74 -0.79 1.86
N ASN A 137 4.89 0.00 2.91
CA ASN A 137 4.38 -0.32 4.24
C ASN A 137 3.18 0.58 4.52
N ILE A 138 2.00 -0.02 4.58
CA ILE A 138 0.71 0.65 4.77
C ILE A 138 0.22 0.31 6.18
N ILE A 139 -0.05 1.34 6.97
CA ILE A 139 -0.48 1.23 8.36
C ILE A 139 -1.88 1.84 8.45
N LEU A 140 -2.88 1.01 8.78
CA LEU A 140 -4.24 1.46 9.06
C LEU A 140 -4.37 1.71 10.56
N LYS A 141 -4.71 2.95 10.91
CA LYS A 141 -4.90 3.41 12.29
C LYS A 141 -6.39 3.56 12.56
N PHE A 142 -6.88 2.96 13.64
CA PHE A 142 -8.30 2.95 13.99
C PHE A 142 -8.59 3.89 15.16
N ASN A 143 -9.79 4.48 15.20
CA ASN A 143 -10.22 5.39 16.27
C ASN A 143 -10.38 4.71 17.64
N LYS A 144 -10.57 3.38 17.67
CA LYS A 144 -10.69 2.60 18.90
C LYS A 144 -9.76 1.39 18.83
N SER A 145 -9.29 0.98 20.00
CA SER A 145 -8.62 -0.31 20.22
C SER A 145 -9.46 -1.44 19.63
N ILE A 146 -8.92 -2.15 18.62
CA ILE A 146 -9.54 -3.35 18.09
C ILE A 146 -9.19 -4.53 19.02
N ASN A 147 -10.05 -4.81 20.00
CA ASN A 147 -9.99 -6.08 20.75
C ASN A 147 -10.28 -7.30 19.85
N ASN A 148 -10.85 -7.08 18.65
CA ASN A 148 -11.16 -8.09 17.66
C ASN A 148 -10.02 -8.34 16.65
N LYS A 149 -8.77 -8.45 17.13
CA LYS A 149 -7.54 -8.69 16.31
C LYS A 149 -7.70 -9.83 15.30
N PHE A 150 -8.51 -10.84 15.65
CA PHE A 150 -8.77 -11.98 14.79
C PHE A 150 -9.78 -11.67 13.68
N LYS A 151 -10.82 -10.86 13.93
CA LYS A 151 -11.94 -10.70 13.00
C LYS A 151 -11.56 -9.96 11.71
N LEU A 152 -10.72 -8.91 11.76
CA LEU A 152 -10.28 -8.21 10.54
C LEU A 152 -9.32 -9.07 9.69
N TYR A 153 -8.35 -9.74 10.35
CA TYR A 153 -7.46 -10.69 9.68
C TYR A 153 -8.25 -11.84 9.04
N TYR A 154 -9.23 -12.41 9.76
CA TYR A 154 -10.10 -13.45 9.22
C TYR A 154 -11.11 -12.93 8.19
N LEU A 155 -11.58 -11.68 8.27
CA LEU A 155 -12.45 -11.07 7.25
C LEU A 155 -11.68 -10.86 5.94
N ILE A 156 -10.44 -10.37 6.02
CA ILE A 156 -9.55 -10.28 4.86
C ILE A 156 -9.28 -11.69 4.34
N LYS A 157 -8.77 -12.60 5.20
CA LYS A 157 -8.47 -14.00 4.82
C LYS A 157 -9.67 -14.78 4.27
N ASN A 158 -10.89 -14.57 4.78
CA ASN A 158 -12.10 -15.28 4.34
C ASN A 158 -12.79 -14.60 3.15
N ASN A 159 -12.68 -13.27 2.96
CA ASN A 159 -13.10 -12.64 1.70
C ASN A 159 -12.18 -13.03 0.53
N PHE A 160 -10.91 -13.36 0.81
CA PHE A 160 -9.98 -13.96 -0.17
C PHE A 160 -10.06 -15.48 -0.26
N LYS A 161 -10.83 -16.16 0.60
CA LYS A 161 -11.34 -17.51 0.27
C LYS A 161 -12.52 -17.32 -0.67
N ILE A 162 -12.22 -17.02 -1.93
CA ILE A 162 -13.19 -17.15 -3.01
C ILE A 162 -13.72 -18.58 -2.91
N LYS A 163 -15.03 -18.73 -2.66
CA LYS A 163 -15.70 -20.03 -2.82
C LYS A 163 -15.29 -20.53 -4.19
N LYS A 164 -14.69 -21.72 -4.27
CA LYS A 164 -14.57 -22.42 -5.56
C LYS A 164 -15.95 -22.37 -6.21
N LEU A 165 -16.05 -21.72 -7.37
CA LEU A 165 -17.08 -22.08 -8.34
C LEU A 165 -16.79 -23.52 -8.77
#